data_AF-A0A8J8NJL3-F1
#
_entry.id   AF-A0A8J8NJL3-F1
#
_cell.length_a   1.000
_cell.length_b   1.000
_cell.length_c   1.000
_cell.angle_alpha   90.00
_cell.angle_beta   90.00
_cell.angle_gamma   90.00
#
_symmetry.space_group_name_H-M   'P 1'
#
loop_
_entity.id
_entity.type
_entity.pdbx_description
1 polymer ?
#
loop_
_entity_poly.entity_id
_entity_poly.type
_entity_poly.pdbx_seq_one_letter_code
_entity_poly.pdbx_strand_id
1 'polypeptide(L)'
;MEGAAAEDIDEPAIIQAQEDKDLDMGESDYFSEPKFDSVVDRYYTRLYKRVTPAMISTMLEMKESEEQLALKENICLDQFYFIHSNKLVLFGLSPRHEAIVNNSQNPITGVSFDANKKQRSQNKVTGKSKSGGTRLDPRTIVCEISTQNGKVYKVRSFVGNAYLIEMNQRVVQNPQLLAQKCESDGYLGIFIVKRGEEIMSVEREKDWAGFLSKEEYEKVSA
;
A
#
# COMPACT_ATOMS: atom_id res chain seq x y z
N MET A 1 55.85 -56.67 55.11
CA MET A 1 55.39 -56.71 53.71
C MET A 1 54.01 -57.31 53.78
N GLU A 2 52.89 -56.68 53.47
CA GLU A 2 52.51 -55.53 52.63
C GLU A 2 51.44 -54.75 53.44
N GLY A 3 51.28 -53.43 53.38
CA GLY A 3 51.09 -52.60 52.20
C GLY A 3 49.60 -52.24 52.11
N ALA A 4 49.17 -51.23 52.88
CA ALA A 4 47.81 -50.70 52.82
C ALA A 4 47.62 -49.95 51.50
N ALA A 5 46.68 -50.41 50.66
CA ALA A 5 46.29 -49.72 49.44
C ALA A 5 45.40 -48.52 49.80
N ALA A 6 45.89 -47.32 49.51
CA ALA A 6 45.10 -46.10 49.50
C ALA A 6 44.20 -46.13 48.26
N GLU A 7 42.91 -45.91 48.43
CA GLU A 7 41.99 -45.67 47.32
C GLU A 7 42.20 -44.24 46.80
N ASP A 8 42.54 -44.15 45.51
CA ASP A 8 42.74 -42.90 44.78
C ASP A 8 41.42 -42.11 44.69
N ILE A 9 41.43 -40.88 45.21
CA ILE A 9 40.36 -39.91 45.03
C ILE A 9 40.62 -39.21 43.69
N ASP A 10 39.76 -39.44 42.71
CA ASP A 10 39.82 -38.81 41.39
C ASP A 10 39.64 -37.28 41.52
N GLU A 11 40.66 -36.51 41.14
CA GLU A 11 40.58 -35.05 41.09
C GLU A 11 39.56 -34.60 40.02
N PRO A 12 38.73 -33.57 40.27
CA PRO A 12 37.81 -33.09 39.27
C PRO A 12 38.57 -32.42 38.12
N ALA A 13 38.31 -32.89 36.89
CA ALA A 13 38.89 -32.36 35.67
C ALA A 13 38.70 -30.83 35.57
N ILE A 14 39.81 -30.10 35.56
CA ILE A 14 39.84 -28.68 35.25
C ILE A 14 39.41 -28.53 33.78
N ILE A 15 38.20 -28.02 33.56
CA ILE A 15 37.75 -27.59 32.23
C ILE A 15 38.65 -26.42 31.83
N GLN A 16 39.58 -26.67 30.91
CA GLN A 16 40.33 -25.61 30.27
C GLN A 16 39.33 -24.75 29.48
N ALA A 17 39.20 -23.48 29.87
CA ALA A 17 38.47 -22.51 29.09
C ALA A 17 39.14 -22.46 27.70
N GLN A 18 38.44 -22.96 26.68
CA GLN A 18 38.82 -22.70 25.31
C GLN A 18 38.68 -21.20 25.11
N GLU A 19 39.77 -20.54 24.73
CA GLU A 19 39.73 -19.16 24.25
C GLU A 19 38.75 -19.12 23.09
N ASP A 20 37.59 -18.51 23.34
CA ASP A 20 36.59 -18.21 22.32
C ASP A 20 37.30 -17.39 21.24
N LYS A 21 37.52 -18.03 20.09
CA LYS A 21 37.97 -17.35 18.88
C LYS A 21 37.06 -16.15 18.66
N ASP A 22 37.67 -14.98 18.57
CA ASP A 22 37.05 -13.71 18.26
C ASP A 22 35.87 -13.92 17.30
N LEU A 23 34.66 -13.81 17.83
CA LEU A 23 33.49 -13.57 17.01
C LEU A 23 33.78 -12.26 16.29
N ASP A 24 34.05 -12.36 14.99
CA ASP A 24 34.12 -11.23 14.08
C ASP A 24 32.80 -10.47 14.21
N MET A 25 32.78 -9.48 15.11
CA MET A 25 31.72 -8.51 15.30
C MET A 25 31.80 -7.59 14.09
N GLY A 26 31.33 -8.11 12.96
CA GLY A 26 31.23 -7.39 11.70
C GLY A 26 30.76 -5.97 11.97
N GLU A 27 31.52 -5.02 11.45
CA GLU A 27 31.38 -3.57 11.63
C GLU A 27 29.91 -3.18 11.79
N SER A 28 29.50 -2.87 13.03
CA SER A 28 28.08 -2.65 13.31
C SER A 28 27.62 -1.45 12.48
N ASP A 29 26.68 -1.68 11.57
CA ASP A 29 26.11 -0.63 10.71
C ASP A 29 25.16 0.31 11.47
N TYR A 30 25.22 0.30 12.80
CA TYR A 30 24.42 1.09 13.72
C TYR A 30 24.59 2.61 13.52
N PHE A 31 25.79 3.04 13.13
CA PHE A 31 26.09 4.44 12.79
C PHE A 31 26.13 4.71 11.27
N SER A 32 25.73 3.74 10.45
CA SER A 32 25.64 3.96 9.00
C SER A 32 24.55 4.98 8.67
N GLU A 33 24.71 5.69 7.56
CA GLU A 33 23.66 6.57 7.07
C GLU A 33 22.36 5.76 6.87
N PRO A 34 21.19 6.38 7.15
CA PRO A 34 19.93 5.69 6.98
C PRO A 34 19.83 5.14 5.55
N LYS A 35 19.65 3.82 5.43
CA LYS A 35 19.45 3.15 4.13
C LYS A 35 18.18 3.62 3.38
N PHE A 36 17.35 4.47 4.02
CA PHE A 36 16.04 4.89 3.51
C PHE A 36 15.81 6.37 3.83
N ASP A 37 15.25 7.10 2.86
CA ASP A 37 14.98 8.54 2.96
C ASP A 37 13.91 8.91 4.01
N SER A 38 13.00 7.99 4.32
CA SER A 38 11.94 8.21 5.32
C SER A 38 11.51 6.93 6.03
N VAL A 39 10.81 7.07 7.16
CA VAL A 39 10.16 5.95 7.86
C VAL A 39 9.18 5.23 6.94
N VAL A 40 8.48 5.95 6.04
CA VAL A 40 7.59 5.33 5.06
C VAL A 40 8.38 4.48 4.08
N ASP A 41 9.48 5.01 3.53
CA ASP A 41 10.31 4.28 2.57
C ASP A 41 11.03 3.07 3.22
N ARG A 42 11.23 3.09 4.54
CA ARG A 42 11.74 1.94 5.31
C ARG A 42 10.74 0.78 5.39
N TYR A 43 9.45 1.06 5.52
CA TYR A 43 8.43 0.04 5.83
C TYR A 43 7.50 -0.29 4.66
N TYR A 44 7.45 0.57 3.64
CA TYR A 44 6.54 0.43 2.51
C TYR A 44 7.27 0.47 1.17
N THR A 45 6.96 -0.49 0.32
CA THR A 45 7.26 -0.40 -1.11
C THR A 45 6.26 0.55 -1.76
N ARG A 46 6.75 1.66 -2.34
CA ARG A 46 5.91 2.69 -2.96
C ARG A 46 5.67 2.38 -4.43
N LEU A 47 4.42 2.08 -4.76
CA LEU A 47 3.97 1.90 -6.13
C LEU A 47 2.96 2.98 -6.53
N TYR A 48 2.95 3.32 -7.81
CA TYR A 48 2.03 4.29 -8.40
C TYR A 48 1.35 3.68 -9.62
N LYS A 49 0.05 3.94 -9.76
CA LYS A 49 -0.69 3.59 -10.97
C LYS A 49 -0.92 4.86 -11.78
N ARG A 50 -0.44 4.86 -13.03
CA ARG A 50 -0.87 5.87 -14.00
C ARG A 50 -2.31 5.60 -14.40
N VAL A 51 -3.16 6.59 -14.28
CA VAL A 51 -4.59 6.49 -14.56
C VAL A 51 -4.96 7.64 -15.48
N THR A 52 -5.31 7.30 -16.71
CA THR A 52 -5.84 8.25 -17.68
C THR A 52 -7.33 8.01 -17.89
N PRO A 53 -8.09 9.03 -18.29
CA PRO A 53 -9.48 8.84 -18.69
C PRO A 53 -9.65 7.80 -19.80
N ALA A 54 -8.75 7.77 -20.79
CA ALA A 54 -8.74 6.76 -21.84
C ALA A 54 -8.62 5.34 -21.30
N MET A 55 -7.70 5.10 -20.35
CA MET A 55 -7.57 3.81 -19.68
C MET A 55 -8.87 3.39 -18.98
N ILE A 56 -9.54 4.32 -18.29
CA ILE A 56 -10.82 4.06 -17.62
C ILE A 56 -11.90 3.71 -18.65
N SER A 57 -11.99 4.45 -19.76
CA SER A 57 -12.99 4.23 -20.80
C SER A 57 -12.81 2.89 -21.48
N THR A 58 -11.56 2.50 -21.81
CA THR A 58 -11.24 1.16 -22.30
C THR A 58 -11.61 0.08 -21.28
N MET A 59 -11.27 0.26 -20.00
CA MET A 59 -11.58 -0.71 -18.94
C MET A 59 -13.08 -0.90 -18.71
N LEU A 60 -13.90 0.13 -18.96
CA LEU A 60 -15.34 0.11 -18.77
C LEU A 60 -16.12 -0.16 -20.06
N GLU A 61 -15.44 -0.46 -21.16
CA GLU A 61 -16.04 -0.68 -22.48
C GLU A 61 -16.94 0.49 -22.94
N MET A 62 -16.57 1.72 -22.55
CA MET A 62 -17.30 2.93 -22.90
C MET A 62 -16.85 3.44 -24.26
N LYS A 63 -17.81 3.74 -25.14
CA LYS A 63 -17.57 4.43 -26.41
C LYS A 63 -17.60 5.94 -26.17
N GLU A 64 -16.44 6.56 -26.03
CA GLU A 64 -16.29 8.01 -26.04
C GLU A 64 -15.90 8.49 -27.44
N SER A 65 -16.35 9.68 -27.85
CA SER A 65 -15.90 10.28 -29.10
C SER A 65 -14.43 10.74 -28.99
N GLU A 66 -13.72 10.83 -30.12
CA GLU A 66 -12.34 11.30 -30.15
C GLU A 66 -12.19 12.70 -29.53
N GLU A 67 -13.17 13.58 -29.77
CA GLU A 67 -13.24 14.93 -29.18
C GLU A 67 -13.36 14.88 -27.64
N GLN A 68 -14.16 13.98 -27.09
CA GLN A 68 -14.30 13.81 -25.64
C GLN A 68 -13.03 13.27 -24.99
N LEU A 69 -12.30 12.42 -25.72
CA LEU A 69 -11.04 11.86 -25.26
C LEU A 69 -9.93 12.92 -25.28
N ALA A 70 -9.88 13.75 -26.32
CA ALA A 70 -8.93 14.85 -26.46
C ALA A 70 -9.11 15.91 -25.36
N LEU A 71 -10.35 16.27 -24.98
CA LEU A 71 -10.60 17.16 -23.85
C LEU A 71 -10.09 16.61 -22.51
N LYS A 72 -9.91 15.30 -22.41
CA LYS A 72 -9.51 14.59 -21.19
C LYS A 72 -8.07 14.11 -21.22
N GLU A 73 -7.34 14.36 -22.31
CA GLU A 73 -6.02 13.80 -22.59
C GLU A 73 -4.98 14.19 -21.54
N ASN A 74 -5.08 15.41 -21.01
CA ASN A 74 -4.13 15.97 -20.03
C ASN A 74 -4.53 15.78 -18.57
N ILE A 75 -5.58 14.99 -18.29
CA ILE A 75 -6.05 14.79 -16.92
C ILE A 75 -5.27 13.64 -16.27
N CYS A 76 -4.48 13.97 -15.25
CA CYS A 76 -3.81 13.00 -14.40
C CYS A 76 -4.74 12.53 -13.27
N LEU A 77 -5.10 11.24 -13.25
CA LEU A 77 -5.94 10.63 -12.20
C LEU A 77 -5.15 9.60 -11.36
N ASP A 78 -3.84 9.76 -11.33
CA ASP A 78 -2.91 8.79 -10.76
C ASP A 78 -3.12 8.56 -9.26
N GLN A 79 -2.78 7.35 -8.83
CA GLN A 79 -3.01 6.88 -7.46
C GLN A 79 -1.78 6.16 -6.94
N PHE A 80 -1.55 6.22 -5.62
CA PHE A 80 -0.46 5.49 -4.97
C PHE A 80 -0.97 4.27 -4.22
N TYR A 81 -0.07 3.30 -4.06
CA TYR A 81 -0.28 2.02 -3.40
C TYR A 81 1.00 1.69 -2.64
N PHE A 82 1.02 1.98 -1.34
CA PHE A 82 2.18 1.72 -0.49
C PHE A 82 1.98 0.37 0.19
N ILE A 83 2.86 -0.57 -0.15
CA ILE A 83 2.73 -1.97 0.25
C ILE A 83 3.65 -2.24 1.42
N HIS A 84 3.08 -2.56 2.57
CA HIS A 84 3.83 -3.00 3.73
C HIS A 84 4.25 -4.47 3.61
N SER A 85 5.29 -4.88 4.35
CA SER A 85 5.77 -6.26 4.40
C SER A 85 4.68 -7.28 4.79
N ASN A 86 3.76 -6.89 5.68
CA ASN A 86 2.60 -7.66 6.12
C ASN A 86 1.40 -7.66 5.13
N LYS A 87 1.58 -7.12 3.91
CA LYS A 87 0.58 -7.09 2.82
C LYS A 87 -0.60 -6.15 3.04
N LEU A 88 -0.53 -5.30 4.06
CA LEU A 88 -1.36 -4.11 4.10
C LEU A 88 -0.94 -3.16 2.99
N VAL A 89 -1.91 -2.62 2.28
CA VAL A 89 -1.72 -1.64 1.21
C VAL A 89 -2.40 -0.36 1.64
N LEU A 90 -1.60 0.67 1.87
CA LEU A 90 -2.11 2.02 2.04
C LEU A 90 -2.36 2.62 0.66
N PHE A 91 -3.54 3.19 0.47
CA PHE A 91 -4.02 3.61 -0.83
C PHE A 91 -4.55 5.05 -0.81
N GLY A 92 -4.26 5.81 -1.86
CA GLY A 92 -4.76 7.18 -2.01
C GLY A 92 -4.45 7.82 -3.36
N LEU A 93 -4.67 9.12 -3.44
CA LEU A 93 -4.35 9.91 -4.64
C LEU A 93 -2.87 10.25 -4.71
N SER A 94 -2.30 10.16 -5.92
CA SER A 94 -0.95 10.69 -6.17
C SER A 94 -0.89 12.21 -5.90
N PRO A 95 0.25 12.76 -5.45
CA PRO A 95 0.47 14.21 -5.40
C PRO A 95 0.20 14.93 -6.72
N ARG A 96 0.33 14.23 -7.85
CA ARG A 96 0.10 14.76 -9.21
C ARG A 96 -1.35 14.67 -9.68
N HIS A 97 -2.22 14.01 -8.92
CA HIS A 97 -3.63 13.88 -9.28
C HIS A 97 -4.27 15.27 -9.45
N GLU A 98 -5.08 15.45 -10.49
CA GLU A 98 -5.66 16.74 -10.86
C GLU A 98 -6.38 17.43 -9.69
N ALA A 99 -7.18 16.67 -8.92
CA ALA A 99 -7.84 17.19 -7.71
C ALA A 99 -6.89 17.74 -6.64
N ILE A 100 -5.66 17.21 -6.55
CA ILE A 100 -4.64 17.65 -5.59
C ILE A 100 -3.94 18.89 -6.12
N VAL A 101 -3.43 18.83 -7.37
CA VAL A 101 -2.70 19.93 -8.01
C VAL A 101 -3.57 21.18 -8.14
N ASN A 102 -4.83 21.01 -8.52
CA ASN A 102 -5.75 22.12 -8.73
C ASN A 102 -6.52 22.53 -7.46
N ASN A 103 -6.20 21.97 -6.28
CA ASN A 103 -6.93 22.27 -5.04
C ASN A 103 -6.92 23.77 -4.67
N SER A 104 -5.91 24.52 -5.06
CA SER A 104 -5.86 25.98 -4.82
C SER A 104 -6.90 26.76 -5.65
N GLN A 105 -7.23 26.29 -6.85
CA GLN A 105 -8.17 26.96 -7.77
C GLN A 105 -9.59 26.36 -7.71
N ASN A 106 -9.67 25.05 -7.52
CA ASN A 106 -10.91 24.30 -7.39
C ASN A 106 -10.81 23.35 -6.19
N PRO A 107 -10.99 23.86 -4.96
CA PRO A 107 -10.78 23.11 -3.74
C PRO A 107 -11.62 21.84 -3.64
N ILE A 108 -11.04 20.81 -3.05
CA ILE A 108 -11.75 19.60 -2.64
C ILE A 108 -12.73 19.95 -1.52
N THR A 109 -14.02 19.73 -1.76
CA THR A 109 -15.10 20.07 -0.83
C THR A 109 -15.69 18.85 -0.14
N GLY A 110 -15.45 17.64 -0.65
CA GLY A 110 -15.99 16.43 -0.04
C GLY A 110 -15.35 15.14 -0.52
N VAL A 111 -15.38 14.13 0.35
CA VAL A 111 -15.05 12.74 0.03
C VAL A 111 -16.24 11.87 0.45
N SER A 112 -16.76 11.07 -0.47
CA SER A 112 -17.86 10.14 -0.22
C SER A 112 -17.43 8.70 -0.47
N PHE A 113 -17.44 7.89 0.58
CA PHE A 113 -17.20 6.46 0.48
C PHE A 113 -18.45 5.67 0.05
N ASP A 114 -19.61 6.33 -0.11
CA ASP A 114 -20.90 5.68 -0.34
C ASP A 114 -21.24 5.41 -1.81
N ALA A 115 -20.29 5.66 -2.73
CA ALA A 115 -20.47 5.55 -4.18
C ALA A 115 -21.06 4.21 -4.67
N ASN A 116 -20.96 3.15 -3.85
CA ASN A 116 -21.42 1.79 -4.17
C ASN A 116 -22.50 1.23 -3.23
N LYS A 117 -23.36 2.06 -2.61
CA LYS A 117 -24.46 1.58 -1.73
C LYS A 117 -25.30 0.44 -2.33
N LYS A 118 -25.52 0.41 -3.65
CA LYS A 118 -26.23 -0.70 -4.34
C LYS A 118 -25.49 -2.05 -4.25
N GLN A 119 -24.17 -2.10 -4.40
CA GLN A 119 -23.39 -3.33 -4.26
C GLN A 119 -23.14 -3.72 -2.79
N ARG A 120 -22.97 -2.75 -1.88
CA ARG A 120 -22.73 -3.02 -0.45
C ARG A 120 -23.97 -3.54 0.29
N SER A 121 -25.18 -3.14 -0.12
CA SER A 121 -26.43 -3.62 0.49
C SER A 121 -26.69 -5.11 0.27
N GLN A 122 -26.08 -5.72 -0.76
CA GLN A 122 -26.15 -7.17 -1.00
C GLN A 122 -25.17 -7.97 -0.11
N ASN A 123 -24.12 -7.33 0.39
CA ASN A 123 -23.15 -7.93 1.32
C ASN A 123 -23.51 -7.63 2.79
N LYS A 124 -24.74 -7.97 3.20
CA LYS A 124 -25.12 -7.92 4.62
C LYS A 124 -24.38 -9.03 5.38
N VAL A 125 -23.24 -8.67 5.96
CA VAL A 125 -22.41 -9.56 6.77
C VAL A 125 -23.02 -9.72 8.15
N THR A 126 -23.91 -10.69 8.34
CA THR A 126 -24.37 -11.14 9.67
C THR A 126 -23.74 -12.48 10.05
N GLY A 127 -22.99 -12.53 11.16
CA GLY A 127 -22.45 -13.75 11.77
C GLY A 127 -21.09 -13.54 12.46
N LYS A 128 -20.90 -14.15 13.65
CA LYS A 128 -19.68 -14.05 14.49
C LYS A 128 -18.37 -14.58 13.85
N SER A 129 -18.43 -15.18 12.65
CA SER A 129 -17.27 -15.73 11.91
C SER A 129 -17.10 -15.17 10.49
N LYS A 130 -17.53 -13.94 10.21
CA LYS A 130 -17.36 -13.36 8.86
C LYS A 130 -16.20 -12.37 8.81
N SER A 131 -15.13 -12.75 8.10
CA SER A 131 -14.02 -11.89 7.69
C SER A 131 -14.53 -10.70 6.87
N GLY A 132 -14.70 -9.53 7.49
CA GLY A 132 -15.60 -8.46 7.05
C GLY A 132 -15.12 -7.53 5.93
N GLY A 133 -14.05 -7.85 5.20
CA GLY A 133 -13.55 -7.00 4.13
C GLY A 133 -14.37 -7.11 2.85
N THR A 134 -14.61 -5.98 2.16
CA THR A 134 -15.23 -6.02 0.82
C THR A 134 -14.17 -6.44 -0.20
N ARG A 135 -14.38 -7.55 -0.92
CA ARG A 135 -13.48 -7.96 -2.01
C ARG A 135 -13.52 -6.88 -3.10
N LEU A 136 -12.34 -6.45 -3.53
CA LEU A 136 -12.16 -5.45 -4.58
C LEU A 136 -11.97 -6.13 -5.92
N ASP A 137 -12.65 -5.59 -6.94
CA ASP A 137 -12.36 -5.78 -8.37
C ASP A 137 -11.70 -4.50 -8.90
N PRO A 138 -10.81 -4.52 -9.92
CA PRO A 138 -10.14 -3.31 -10.43
C PRO A 138 -11.09 -2.15 -10.81
N ARG A 139 -12.33 -2.47 -11.19
CA ARG A 139 -13.36 -1.48 -11.56
C ARG A 139 -14.08 -0.89 -10.35
N THR A 140 -13.89 -1.44 -9.16
CA THR A 140 -14.58 -1.04 -7.93
C THR A 140 -14.28 0.41 -7.60
N ILE A 141 -15.31 1.25 -7.55
CA ILE A 141 -15.20 2.62 -7.05
C ILE A 141 -15.07 2.57 -5.53
N VAL A 142 -13.94 3.03 -5.01
CA VAL A 142 -13.67 3.08 -3.57
C VAL A 142 -14.36 4.30 -2.95
N CYS A 143 -14.21 5.46 -3.59
CA CYS A 143 -14.83 6.71 -3.17
C CYS A 143 -15.03 7.68 -4.34
N GLU A 144 -15.82 8.71 -4.08
CA GLU A 144 -16.00 9.88 -4.92
C GLU A 144 -15.44 11.11 -4.23
N ILE A 145 -14.70 11.94 -4.97
CA ILE A 145 -14.13 13.20 -4.47
C ILE A 145 -14.82 14.34 -5.20
N SER A 146 -15.45 15.23 -4.46
CA SER A 146 -16.15 16.41 -4.97
C SER A 146 -15.28 17.65 -4.81
N THR A 147 -15.37 18.54 -5.80
CA THR A 147 -14.67 19.83 -5.79
C THR A 147 -15.68 20.99 -5.85
N GLN A 148 -15.21 22.20 -5.57
CA GLN A 148 -16.04 23.40 -5.49
C GLN A 148 -16.85 23.69 -6.77
N ASN A 149 -16.26 23.46 -7.94
CA ASN A 149 -16.92 23.65 -9.23
C ASN A 149 -17.88 22.50 -9.61
N GLY A 150 -18.19 21.60 -8.67
CA GLY A 150 -19.10 20.47 -8.87
C GLY A 150 -18.48 19.28 -9.62
N LYS A 151 -17.19 19.34 -10.00
CA LYS A 151 -16.48 18.21 -10.62
C LYS A 151 -16.30 17.09 -9.59
N VAL A 152 -16.57 15.85 -10.03
CA VAL A 152 -16.49 14.63 -9.21
C VAL A 152 -15.50 13.64 -9.80
N TYR A 153 -14.55 13.21 -8.99
CA TYR A 153 -13.57 12.17 -9.34
C TYR A 153 -13.98 10.83 -8.74
N LYS A 154 -14.14 9.81 -9.59
CA LYS A 154 -14.45 8.43 -9.17
C LYS A 154 -13.14 7.66 -9.01
N VAL A 155 -12.72 7.47 -7.76
CA VAL A 155 -11.49 6.77 -7.44
C VAL A 155 -11.75 5.27 -7.43
N ARG A 156 -11.01 4.50 -8.22
CA ARG A 156 -11.17 3.04 -8.37
C ARG A 156 -10.00 2.29 -7.74
N SER A 157 -10.20 1.04 -7.35
CA SER A 157 -9.14 0.28 -6.67
C SER A 157 -8.01 -0.18 -7.59
N PHE A 158 -8.27 -0.43 -8.88
CA PHE A 158 -7.33 -1.01 -9.85
C PHE A 158 -6.62 -2.32 -9.42
N VAL A 159 -7.06 -2.93 -8.31
CA VAL A 159 -6.57 -4.19 -7.75
C VAL A 159 -7.74 -5.18 -7.61
N GLY A 160 -7.51 -6.45 -7.96
CA GLY A 160 -8.55 -7.50 -8.02
C GLY A 160 -8.48 -8.59 -6.95
N ASN A 161 -7.31 -8.80 -6.33
CA ASN A 161 -7.11 -9.81 -5.27
C ASN A 161 -6.94 -9.19 -3.88
N ALA A 162 -7.65 -8.10 -3.62
CA ALA A 162 -7.57 -7.35 -2.37
C ALA A 162 -8.92 -7.29 -1.66
N TYR A 163 -8.87 -7.11 -0.33
CA TYR A 163 -10.04 -6.86 0.50
C TYR A 163 -9.87 -5.50 1.16
N LEU A 164 -10.88 -4.64 1.00
CA LEU A 164 -10.95 -3.37 1.70
C LEU A 164 -11.19 -3.62 3.19
N ILE A 165 -10.25 -3.17 4.01
CA ILE A 165 -10.27 -3.33 5.47
C ILE A 165 -10.80 -2.06 6.14
N GLU A 166 -10.27 -0.91 5.73
CA GLU A 166 -10.59 0.37 6.37
C GLU A 166 -10.67 1.51 5.35
N MET A 167 -11.56 2.46 5.59
CA MET A 167 -11.66 3.74 4.86
C MET A 167 -11.37 4.87 5.83
N ASN A 168 -10.56 5.84 5.42
CA ASN A 168 -10.14 6.94 6.28
C ASN A 168 -11.30 7.93 6.50
N GLN A 169 -12.05 7.79 7.60
CA GLN A 169 -13.17 8.68 7.89
C GLN A 169 -12.75 10.13 8.17
N ARG A 170 -11.45 10.36 8.47
CA ARG A 170 -10.93 11.72 8.70
C ARG A 170 -11.03 12.60 7.46
N VAL A 171 -10.87 12.04 6.26
CA VAL A 171 -10.99 12.83 5.01
C VAL A 171 -12.45 13.17 4.67
N VAL A 172 -13.43 12.49 5.26
CA VAL A 172 -14.86 12.88 5.16
C VAL A 172 -15.13 14.11 6.03
N GLN A 173 -14.57 14.11 7.25
CA GLN A 173 -14.72 15.20 8.21
C GLN A 173 -13.90 16.44 7.81
N ASN A 174 -12.69 16.22 7.26
CA ASN A 174 -11.79 17.25 6.79
C ASN A 174 -11.23 16.89 5.40
N PRO A 175 -11.96 17.22 4.32
CA PRO A 175 -11.53 16.91 2.94
C PRO A 175 -10.19 17.53 2.55
N GLN A 176 -9.79 18.64 3.17
CA GLN A 176 -8.50 19.28 2.89
C GLN A 176 -7.30 18.45 3.36
N LEU A 177 -7.51 17.49 4.27
CA LEU A 177 -6.48 16.52 4.67
C LEU A 177 -5.97 15.71 3.47
N LEU A 178 -6.87 15.36 2.55
CA LEU A 178 -6.51 14.65 1.31
C LEU A 178 -5.61 15.50 0.42
N ALA A 179 -5.85 16.81 0.31
CA ALA A 179 -5.05 17.71 -0.51
C ALA A 179 -3.66 17.99 0.10
N GLN A 180 -3.61 18.25 1.40
CA GLN A 180 -2.38 18.69 2.07
C GLN A 180 -1.43 17.53 2.40
N LYS A 181 -1.98 16.34 2.66
CA LYS A 181 -1.25 15.18 3.18
C LYS A 181 -1.61 13.89 2.44
N CYS A 182 -1.77 13.96 1.11
CA CYS A 182 -2.26 12.85 0.28
C CYS A 182 -1.57 11.50 0.55
N GLU A 183 -0.22 11.48 0.65
CA GLU A 183 0.58 10.27 0.85
C GLU A 183 0.82 9.89 2.33
N SER A 184 0.22 10.61 3.27
CA SER A 184 0.33 10.34 4.71
C SER A 184 -1.03 10.30 5.37
N ASP A 185 -1.41 11.31 6.16
CA ASP A 185 -2.68 11.34 6.88
C ASP A 185 -3.92 11.39 5.97
N GLY A 186 -3.75 11.83 4.73
CA GLY A 186 -4.77 11.99 3.72
C GLY A 186 -5.03 10.75 2.87
N TYR A 187 -4.52 9.56 3.23
CA TYR A 187 -4.83 8.32 2.53
C TYR A 187 -6.35 8.07 2.46
N LEU A 188 -6.81 7.32 1.46
CA LEU A 188 -8.23 7.03 1.25
C LEU A 188 -8.68 5.74 1.93
N GLY A 189 -7.85 4.70 1.88
CA GLY A 189 -8.17 3.43 2.51
C GLY A 189 -6.98 2.50 2.69
N ILE A 190 -7.24 1.41 3.39
CA ILE A 190 -6.30 0.32 3.62
C ILE A 190 -6.93 -0.96 3.07
N PHE A 191 -6.19 -1.65 2.21
CA PHE A 191 -6.56 -2.96 1.69
C PHE A 191 -5.60 -4.03 2.22
N ILE A 192 -6.03 -5.28 2.21
CA ILE A 192 -5.14 -6.44 2.38
C ILE A 192 -5.18 -7.30 1.12
N VAL A 193 -4.02 -7.67 0.60
CA VAL A 193 -3.92 -8.64 -0.49
C VAL A 193 -3.85 -10.04 0.11
N LYS A 194 -4.81 -10.91 -0.21
CA LYS A 194 -4.80 -12.29 0.33
C LYS A 194 -3.77 -13.13 -0.44
N ARG A 195 -2.99 -13.93 0.29
CA ARG A 195 -2.27 -15.08 -0.28
C ARG A 195 -3.27 -16.23 -0.40
N GLY A 196 -3.46 -16.76 -1.60
CA GLY A 196 -3.87 -18.14 -1.73
C GLY A 196 -2.65 -19.03 -1.52
N GLU A 197 -2.85 -20.20 -0.91
CA GLU A 197 -1.82 -21.24 -0.75
C GLU A 197 -1.32 -21.78 -2.13
N GLU A 198 -2.03 -21.47 -3.21
CA GLU A 198 -1.69 -21.80 -4.61
C GLU A 198 -1.34 -20.59 -5.50
N ILE A 199 -1.13 -19.39 -4.95
CA ILE A 199 -0.72 -18.25 -5.79
C ILE A 199 0.76 -18.39 -6.12
N MET A 200 1.04 -19.09 -7.23
CA MET A 200 2.37 -19.17 -7.83
C MET A 200 2.95 -17.75 -7.98
N SER A 201 4.27 -17.64 -7.88
CA SER A 201 5.05 -16.39 -8.00
C SER A 201 4.60 -15.44 -9.11
N VAL A 202 4.09 -16.01 -10.20
CA VAL A 202 3.66 -15.34 -11.44
C VAL A 202 2.40 -14.48 -11.26
N GLU A 203 1.47 -14.84 -10.37
CA GLU A 203 0.25 -14.04 -10.15
C GLU A 203 0.52 -12.80 -9.28
N ARG A 204 1.57 -12.84 -8.45
CA ARG A 204 2.01 -11.67 -7.65
C ARG A 204 2.46 -10.51 -8.53
N GLU A 205 3.09 -10.80 -9.67
CA GLU A 205 3.47 -9.80 -10.67
C GLU A 205 2.28 -9.25 -11.45
N LYS A 206 1.20 -10.04 -11.62
CA LYS A 206 0.02 -9.61 -12.38
C LYS A 206 -0.78 -8.52 -11.68
N ASP A 207 -0.98 -8.61 -10.37
CA ASP A 207 -1.77 -7.62 -9.61
C ASP A 207 -1.11 -6.24 -9.60
N TRP A 208 0.23 -6.20 -9.64
CA TRP A 208 1.02 -4.99 -9.69
C TRP A 208 1.59 -4.70 -11.09
N ALA A 209 1.14 -5.43 -12.10
CA ALA A 209 1.58 -5.24 -13.47
C ALA A 209 1.20 -3.84 -13.97
N GLY A 210 2.19 -3.13 -14.50
CA GLY A 210 2.02 -1.75 -14.97
C GLY A 210 1.74 -0.75 -13.85
N PHE A 211 2.12 -1.07 -12.61
CA PHE A 211 2.40 -0.09 -11.57
C PHE A 211 3.87 0.30 -11.67
N LEU A 212 4.18 1.54 -11.33
CA LEU A 212 5.51 2.11 -11.40
C LEU A 212 6.10 2.19 -10.00
N SER A 213 7.40 1.90 -9.86
CA SER A 213 8.14 2.27 -8.65
C SER A 213 8.12 3.79 -8.46
N LYS A 214 8.50 4.27 -7.28
CA LYS A 214 8.68 5.71 -7.04
C LYS A 214 9.64 6.33 -8.06
N GLU A 215 10.80 5.72 -8.32
CA GLU A 215 11.78 6.29 -9.26
C GLU A 215 11.27 6.29 -10.70
N GLU A 216 10.58 5.22 -11.12
CA GLU A 216 9.96 5.15 -12.44
C GLU A 216 8.83 6.19 -12.59
N TYR A 217 8.01 6.33 -11.56
CA TYR A 217 6.92 7.29 -11.53
C TYR A 217 7.43 8.72 -11.66
N GLU A 218 8.50 9.07 -10.95
CA GLU A 218 9.15 10.38 -11.01
C GLU A 218 9.79 10.65 -12.39
N LYS A 219 10.40 9.64 -13.03
CA LYS A 219 11.03 9.77 -14.36
C LYS A 219 10.04 9.98 -15.49
N VAL A 220 8.91 9.26 -15.49
CA VAL A 220 7.87 9.38 -16.54
C VAL A 220 7.04 10.68 -16.38
N SER A 221 7.29 11.38 -15.28
CA SER A 221 6.57 12.53 -14.79
C SER A 221 7.32 13.85 -14.97
N ALA A 222 8.61 13.79 -15.33
CA ALA A 222 9.46 14.91 -15.71
C ALA A 222 9.41 15.14 -17.23
#